data_AF-A0A174R8B6-F1
#
_entry.id   AF-A0A174R8B6-F1
#
_cell.length_a   1.000
_cell.length_b   1.000
_cell.length_c   1.000
_cell.angle_alpha   90.00
_cell.angle_beta   90.00
_cell.angle_gamma   90.00
#
_symmetry.space_group_name_H-M   'P 1'
#
loop_
_entity.id
_entity.type
_entity.pdbx_description
1 polymer ?
#
loop_
_entity_poly.entity_id
_entity_poly.type
_entity_poly.pdbx_seq_one_letter_code
_entity_poly.pdbx_strand_id
1 'polypeptide(L)'
;MIRDGDGKDAEELASSLCRYYEARNREDMDRLPRVTRENVLILKYYSFENYFLDPKIMEKIGVIKSEDDFYEILLKKWNEYLYKLKSGQHLTEMIGHALKNTTDIREHMEEIRICLRGHNLYDIFYGRFRKNETEILKSYIEEAPRDTFKDILDAIDRFVYFENRKK
;
A
#
# COMPACT_ATOMS: atom_id res chain seq x y z
N MET A 1 -12.61 -2.06 -10.16
CA MET A 1 -11.24 -2.57 -10.40
C MET A 1 -10.32 -1.90 -9.39
N ILE A 2 -9.57 -2.68 -8.63
CA ILE A 2 -8.59 -2.14 -7.66
C ILE A 2 -7.20 -2.48 -8.18
N ARG A 3 -6.27 -1.52 -8.10
CA ARG A 3 -4.89 -1.69 -8.55
C ARG A 3 -3.94 -1.05 -7.54
N ASP A 4 -2.83 -1.75 -7.30
CA ASP A 4 -1.70 -1.28 -6.50
C ASP A 4 -1.10 0.01 -7.05
N GLY A 5 -0.62 0.87 -6.14
CA GLY A 5 -0.01 2.15 -6.51
C GLY A 5 1.36 1.98 -7.17
N ASP A 6 2.08 0.88 -6.94
CA ASP A 6 3.40 0.56 -7.51
C ASP A 6 4.46 1.70 -7.33
N GLY A 7 4.20 2.67 -6.45
CA GLY A 7 4.99 3.90 -6.32
C GLY A 7 4.91 4.83 -7.54
N LYS A 8 3.83 4.78 -8.32
CA LYS A 8 3.64 5.54 -9.57
C LYS A 8 2.49 6.53 -9.48
N ASP A 9 2.43 7.43 -10.46
CA ASP A 9 1.31 8.34 -10.61
C ASP A 9 -0.01 7.60 -10.85
N ALA A 10 -1.02 7.95 -10.07
CA ALA A 10 -2.31 7.27 -10.08
C ALA A 10 -3.07 7.48 -11.41
N GLU A 11 -2.92 8.65 -12.05
CA GLU A 11 -3.62 8.96 -13.29
C GLU A 11 -2.99 8.23 -14.48
N GLU A 12 -1.66 8.15 -14.51
CA GLU A 12 -0.94 7.34 -15.50
C GLU A 12 -1.31 5.86 -15.39
N LEU A 13 -1.40 5.33 -14.17
CA LEU A 13 -1.81 3.95 -13.91
C LEU A 13 -3.25 3.69 -14.34
N ALA A 14 -4.19 4.57 -13.97
CA ALA A 14 -5.59 4.46 -14.33
C ALA A 14 -5.78 4.55 -15.85
N SER A 15 -5.14 5.52 -16.51
CA SER A 15 -5.18 5.69 -17.96
C SER A 15 -4.63 4.48 -18.70
N SER A 16 -3.50 3.94 -18.25
CA SER A 16 -2.90 2.75 -18.84
C SER A 16 -3.79 1.51 -18.70
N LEU A 17 -4.45 1.36 -17.54
CA LEU A 17 -5.38 0.27 -17.29
C LEU A 17 -6.63 0.37 -18.17
N CYS A 18 -7.23 1.56 -18.29
CA CYS A 18 -8.38 1.79 -19.17
C CYS A 18 -8.04 1.44 -20.63
N ARG A 19 -6.90 1.94 -21.15
CA ARG A 19 -6.44 1.64 -22.52
C ARG A 19 -6.26 0.14 -22.76
N TYR A 20 -5.69 -0.58 -21.79
CA TYR A 20 -5.50 -2.03 -21.91
C TYR A 20 -6.84 -2.78 -22.04
N TYR A 21 -7.82 -2.46 -21.19
CA TYR A 21 -9.14 -3.11 -21.24
C TYR A 21 -9.96 -2.70 -22.47
N GLU A 22 -9.81 -1.47 -22.96
CA GLU A 22 -10.43 -1.02 -24.22
C GLU A 22 -9.84 -1.72 -25.44
N ALA A 23 -8.52 -1.98 -25.47
CA ALA A 23 -7.88 -2.75 -26.53
C ALA A 23 -8.36 -4.21 -26.50
N ARG A 24 -8.30 -4.86 -25.33
CA ARG A 24 -8.75 -6.25 -25.15
C ARG A 24 -10.22 -6.47 -25.52
N ASN A 25 -11.12 -5.57 -25.12
CA ASN A 25 -12.55 -5.66 -25.49
C ASN A 25 -12.82 -5.56 -27.01
N ARG A 26 -11.87 -5.04 -27.81
CA ARG A 26 -11.99 -5.02 -29.27
C ARG A 26 -11.51 -6.33 -29.91
N GLU A 27 -10.68 -7.10 -29.21
CA GLU A 27 -10.05 -8.33 -29.71
C GLU A 27 -10.78 -9.59 -29.23
N ASP A 28 -11.34 -9.59 -28.02
CA ASP A 28 -12.00 -10.76 -27.40
C ASP A 28 -13.52 -10.81 -27.68
N MET A 29 -14.04 -12.01 -28.03
CA MET A 29 -15.49 -12.25 -28.18
C MET A 29 -16.23 -12.30 -26.83
N ASP A 30 -15.52 -12.63 -25.76
CA ASP A 30 -16.05 -12.59 -24.40
C ASP A 30 -16.00 -11.17 -23.86
N ARG A 31 -17.15 -10.64 -23.42
CA ARG A 31 -17.26 -9.28 -22.89
C ARG A 31 -16.48 -9.15 -21.58
N LEU A 32 -15.27 -8.61 -21.65
CA LEU A 32 -14.53 -8.23 -20.44
C LEU A 32 -15.28 -7.10 -19.72
N PRO A 33 -15.07 -6.96 -18.40
CA PRO A 33 -15.61 -5.83 -17.66
C PRO A 33 -15.18 -4.51 -18.30
N ARG A 34 -16.12 -3.58 -18.49
CA ARG A 34 -15.81 -2.24 -18.97
C ARG A 34 -15.08 -1.49 -17.86
N VAL A 35 -13.77 -1.28 -18.02
CA VAL A 35 -12.94 -0.52 -17.07
C VAL A 35 -12.87 0.93 -17.54
N THR A 36 -13.31 1.86 -16.69
CA THR A 36 -13.31 3.31 -16.93
C THR A 36 -12.73 4.02 -15.71
N ARG A 37 -12.35 5.29 -15.84
CA ARG A 37 -11.78 6.06 -14.73
C ARG A 37 -12.63 6.07 -13.46
N GLU A 38 -13.95 6.03 -13.64
CA GLU A 38 -14.95 6.04 -12.56
C GLU A 38 -14.96 4.74 -11.75
N ASN A 39 -14.48 3.63 -12.32
CA ASN A 39 -14.52 2.33 -11.69
C ASN A 39 -13.14 1.72 -11.38
N VAL A 40 -12.10 2.55 -11.44
CA VAL A 40 -10.73 2.22 -11.07
C VAL A 40 -10.37 2.91 -9.77
N LEU A 41 -10.01 2.12 -8.77
CA LEU A 41 -9.30 2.56 -7.57
C LEU A 41 -7.82 2.22 -7.75
N ILE A 42 -6.97 3.26 -7.73
CA ILE A 42 -5.53 3.09 -7.54
C ILE A 42 -5.25 3.33 -6.05
N LEU A 43 -4.63 2.36 -5.39
CA LEU A 43 -4.25 2.50 -3.99
C LEU A 43 -3.21 3.59 -3.83
N LYS A 44 -3.30 4.35 -2.72
CA LYS A 44 -2.33 5.39 -2.36
C LYS A 44 -0.92 4.83 -2.18
N TYR A 45 -0.81 3.69 -1.51
CA TYR A 45 0.48 3.06 -1.21
C TYR A 45 0.89 2.05 -2.27
N TYR A 46 2.17 1.65 -2.22
CA TYR A 46 2.75 0.73 -3.21
C TYR A 46 1.87 -0.51 -3.39
N SER A 47 1.40 -1.08 -2.28
CA SER A 47 0.45 -2.18 -2.25
C SER A 47 -0.40 -2.12 -0.98
N PHE A 48 -1.45 -2.94 -0.91
CA PHE A 48 -2.38 -2.97 0.21
C PHE A 48 -1.71 -3.25 1.57
N GLU A 49 -0.63 -4.03 1.61
CA GLU A 49 0.08 -4.37 2.84
C GLU A 49 0.68 -3.13 3.54
N ASN A 50 0.97 -2.07 2.80
CA ASN A 50 1.63 -0.87 3.35
C ASN A 50 0.71 -0.04 4.25
N TYR A 51 -0.60 -0.27 4.22
CA TYR A 51 -1.56 0.32 5.15
C TYR A 51 -1.41 -0.22 6.58
N PHE A 52 -0.74 -1.36 6.75
CA PHE A 52 -0.58 -2.06 8.03
C PHE A 52 0.74 -1.74 8.75
N LEU A 53 1.39 -0.62 8.40
CA LEU A 53 2.72 -0.25 8.88
C LEU A 53 2.70 0.95 9.84
N ASP A 54 1.61 1.16 10.57
CA ASP A 54 1.56 2.15 11.66
C ASP A 54 2.13 1.56 12.95
N PRO A 55 3.29 2.04 13.43
CA PRO A 55 3.95 1.47 14.59
C PRO A 55 3.11 1.60 15.87
N LYS A 56 2.27 2.63 16.02
CA LYS A 56 1.41 2.80 17.21
C LYS A 56 0.40 1.68 17.31
N ILE A 57 -0.22 1.35 16.18
CA ILE A 57 -1.22 0.28 16.10
C ILE A 57 -0.51 -1.07 16.26
N MET A 58 0.61 -1.26 15.56
CA MET A 58 1.40 -2.49 15.63
C MET A 58 1.86 -2.81 17.06
N GLU A 59 2.28 -1.80 17.83
CA GLU A 59 2.62 -1.97 19.25
C GLU A 59 1.38 -2.39 20.05
N LYS A 60 0.27 -1.67 19.88
CA LYS A 60 -0.98 -1.92 20.61
C LYS A 60 -1.51 -3.34 20.42
N ILE A 61 -1.41 -3.89 19.21
CA ILE A 61 -1.87 -5.24 18.88
C ILE A 61 -0.78 -6.31 19.07
N GLY A 62 0.42 -5.94 19.53
CA GLY A 62 1.51 -6.87 19.85
C GLY A 62 2.32 -7.39 18.64
N VAL A 63 2.25 -6.73 17.49
CA VAL A 63 3.09 -7.05 16.32
C VAL A 63 4.55 -6.66 16.57
N ILE A 64 4.79 -5.58 17.30
CA ILE A 64 6.12 -5.09 17.72
C ILE A 64 6.13 -4.83 19.24
N LYS A 65 7.33 -4.65 19.83
CA LYS A 65 7.45 -4.37 21.26
C LYS A 65 7.22 -2.91 21.61
N SER A 66 7.65 -2.00 20.74
CA SER A 66 7.51 -0.55 20.89
C SER A 66 7.61 0.13 19.52
N GLU A 67 7.11 1.36 19.40
CA GLU A 67 7.35 2.21 18.21
C GLU A 67 8.85 2.32 17.90
N ASP A 68 9.71 2.50 18.91
CA ASP A 68 11.16 2.61 18.74
C ASP A 68 11.76 1.35 18.10
N ASP A 69 11.36 0.16 18.56
CA ASP A 69 11.79 -1.14 18.01
C ASP A 69 11.47 -1.24 16.51
N PHE A 70 10.31 -0.74 16.08
CA PHE A 70 9.93 -0.75 14.67
C PHE A 70 10.91 0.04 13.80
N TYR A 71 11.26 1.26 14.23
CA TYR A 71 12.16 2.12 13.47
C TYR A 71 13.59 1.57 13.45
N GLU A 72 14.06 0.98 14.55
CA GLU A 72 15.36 0.32 14.60
C GLU A 72 15.42 -0.91 13.67
N ILE A 73 14.39 -1.76 13.69
CA ILE A 73 14.29 -2.92 12.81
C ILE A 73 14.28 -2.46 11.34
N LEU A 74 13.48 -1.46 11.02
CA LEU A 74 13.37 -0.96 9.65
C LEU A 74 14.69 -0.35 9.17
N LEU A 75 15.39 0.42 10.02
CA LEU A 75 16.72 0.97 9.70
C LEU A 75 17.75 -0.12 9.46
N LYS A 76 17.75 -1.16 10.30
CA LYS A 76 18.63 -2.30 10.12
C LYS A 76 18.36 -2.97 8.76
N LYS A 77 17.09 -3.25 8.44
CA LYS A 77 16.71 -3.86 7.16
C LYS A 77 16.99 -2.97 5.97
N TRP A 78 16.85 -1.66 6.15
CA TRP A 78 17.26 -0.66 5.19
C TRP A 78 18.72 -0.80 4.85
N ASN A 79 19.61 -0.76 5.85
CA ASN A 79 21.06 -0.87 5.66
C ASN A 79 21.52 -2.26 5.18
N GLU A 80 20.78 -3.32 5.49
CA GLU A 80 21.08 -4.68 5.02
C GLU A 80 20.81 -4.84 3.51
N TYR A 81 19.60 -4.49 3.06
CA TYR A 81 19.19 -4.78 1.68
C TYR A 81 18.15 -3.84 1.05
N LEU A 82 17.25 -3.20 1.79
CA LEU A 82 16.13 -2.47 1.14
C LEU A 82 16.62 -1.34 0.24
N TYR A 83 17.71 -0.65 0.60
CA TYR A 83 18.29 0.43 -0.21
C TYR A 83 18.81 -0.03 -1.58
N LYS A 84 19.15 -1.32 -1.73
CA LYS A 84 19.65 -1.90 -2.99
C LYS A 84 18.52 -2.27 -3.96
N LEU A 85 17.30 -2.40 -3.46
CA LEU A 85 16.14 -2.72 -4.28
C LEU A 85 15.79 -1.54 -5.17
N LYS A 86 15.21 -1.79 -6.35
CA LYS A 86 14.75 -0.71 -7.25
C LYS A 86 13.81 0.27 -6.55
N SER A 87 12.91 -0.23 -5.70
CA SER A 87 12.02 0.61 -4.90
C SER A 87 12.75 1.46 -3.85
N GLY A 88 13.84 0.94 -3.27
CA GLY A 88 14.68 1.68 -2.31
C GLY A 88 15.55 2.74 -2.99
N GLN A 89 16.07 2.43 -4.18
CA GLN A 89 16.76 3.41 -5.02
C GLN A 89 15.81 4.55 -5.40
N HIS A 90 14.59 4.22 -5.85
CA HIS A 90 13.57 5.20 -6.17
C HIS A 90 13.18 6.08 -4.97
N LEU A 91 13.01 5.48 -3.78
CA LEU A 91 12.77 6.23 -2.55
C LEU A 91 13.91 7.22 -2.28
N THR A 92 15.16 6.78 -2.41
CA THR A 92 16.36 7.61 -2.18
C THR A 92 16.41 8.79 -3.17
N GLU A 93 16.06 8.56 -4.43
CA GLU A 93 15.94 9.61 -5.44
C GLU A 93 14.82 10.61 -5.11
N MET A 94 13.67 10.11 -4.64
CA MET A 94 12.51 10.93 -4.29
C MET A 94 12.77 11.84 -3.09
N ILE A 95 13.39 11.33 -2.02
CA ILE A 95 13.70 12.13 -0.82
C ILE A 95 15.02 12.91 -0.95
N GLY A 96 15.82 12.63 -1.98
CA GLY A 96 17.07 13.33 -2.30
C GLY A 96 18.29 12.94 -1.46
N HIS A 97 18.14 12.00 -0.51
CA HIS A 97 19.25 11.44 0.26
C HIS A 97 18.94 10.02 0.76
N ALA A 98 19.96 9.28 1.21
CA ALA A 98 19.73 7.99 1.86
C ALA A 98 19.22 8.17 3.29
N LEU A 99 18.38 7.23 3.76
CA LEU A 99 17.98 7.12 5.16
C LEU A 99 19.18 6.65 6.00
N LYS A 100 19.53 7.39 7.07
CA LYS A 100 20.76 7.15 7.86
C LYS A 100 20.49 6.76 9.31
N ASN A 101 19.38 7.19 9.87
CA ASN A 101 19.06 6.99 11.28
C ASN A 101 17.53 6.79 11.47
N THR A 102 17.11 6.49 12.70
CA THR A 102 15.70 6.21 13.00
C THR A 102 14.80 7.45 12.88
N THR A 103 15.34 8.65 13.08
CA THR A 103 14.64 9.92 12.85
C THR A 103 14.34 10.10 11.36
N ASP A 104 15.30 9.88 10.47
CA ASP A 104 15.07 9.96 9.02
C ASP A 104 13.94 9.00 8.60
N ILE A 105 13.91 7.79 9.16
CA ILE A 105 12.84 6.82 8.84
C ILE A 105 11.49 7.32 9.33
N ARG A 106 11.41 7.88 10.55
CA ARG A 106 10.18 8.46 11.10
C ARG A 106 9.64 9.56 10.21
N GLU A 107 10.51 10.48 9.81
CA GLU A 107 10.17 11.65 9.00
C GLU A 107 9.71 11.25 7.59
N HIS A 108 10.26 10.16 7.04
CA HIS A 108 9.95 9.68 5.68
C HIS A 108 9.07 8.42 5.63
N MET A 109 8.31 8.14 6.70
CA MET A 109 7.45 6.94 6.74
C MET A 109 6.39 6.92 5.64
N GLU A 110 5.90 8.09 5.24
CA GLU A 110 4.88 8.21 4.21
C GLU A 110 5.45 7.84 2.83
N GLU A 111 6.61 8.40 2.47
CA GLU A 111 7.32 8.09 1.22
C GLU A 111 7.76 6.62 1.20
N ILE A 112 8.17 6.07 2.34
CA ILE A 112 8.47 4.64 2.50
C ILE A 112 7.27 3.79 2.12
N ARG A 113 6.06 4.10 2.62
CA ARG A 113 4.82 3.36 2.29
C ARG A 113 4.39 3.57 0.84
N ILE A 114 4.69 4.72 0.24
CA ILE A 114 4.38 4.96 -1.18
C ILE A 114 5.33 4.17 -2.09
N CYS A 115 6.63 4.14 -1.78
CA CYS A 115 7.66 3.68 -2.71
C CYS A 115 8.08 2.23 -2.51
N LEU A 116 8.15 1.74 -1.27
CA LEU A 116 8.69 0.41 -1.01
C LEU A 116 7.63 -0.66 -1.22
N ARG A 117 8.04 -1.71 -1.92
CA ARG A 117 7.17 -2.82 -2.25
C ARG A 117 6.70 -3.56 -1.00
N GLY A 118 5.39 -3.68 -0.83
CA GLY A 118 4.83 -4.02 0.47
C GLY A 118 5.20 -5.39 1.01
N HIS A 119 5.35 -6.42 0.18
CA HIS A 119 5.85 -7.72 0.68
C HIS A 119 7.21 -7.60 1.40
N ASN A 120 8.11 -6.72 0.95
CA ASN A 120 9.41 -6.55 1.60
C ASN A 120 9.30 -5.91 2.98
N LEU A 121 8.31 -5.03 3.18
CA LEU A 121 8.09 -4.35 4.46
C LEU A 121 7.23 -5.20 5.39
N TYR A 122 6.14 -5.74 4.85
CA TYR A 122 5.18 -6.54 5.58
C TYR A 122 5.81 -7.81 6.14
N ASP A 123 6.59 -8.57 5.35
CA ASP A 123 7.22 -9.80 5.84
C ASP A 123 8.22 -9.54 6.99
N ILE A 124 8.82 -8.34 7.09
CA ILE A 124 9.73 -7.99 8.19
C ILE A 124 9.02 -8.09 9.55
N PHE A 125 7.77 -7.62 9.61
CA PHE A 125 7.03 -7.51 10.87
C PHE A 125 5.97 -8.60 11.03
N TYR A 126 5.27 -8.91 9.94
CA TYR A 126 4.13 -9.81 9.93
C TYR A 126 4.48 -11.25 9.53
N GLY A 127 5.67 -11.50 8.99
CA GLY A 127 6.08 -12.83 8.51
C GLY A 127 5.98 -13.95 9.56
N ARG A 128 6.10 -13.61 10.85
CA ARG A 128 5.95 -14.56 11.97
C ARG A 128 4.50 -14.94 12.30
N PHE A 129 3.52 -14.17 11.80
CA PHE A 129 2.09 -14.34 12.09
C PHE A 129 1.33 -15.08 10.97
N ARG A 130 2.01 -15.70 10.00
CA ARG A 130 1.37 -16.41 8.87
C ARG A 130 0.30 -17.42 9.27
N LYS A 131 0.39 -18.01 10.46
CA LYS A 131 -0.63 -18.97 10.96
C LYS A 131 -1.88 -18.31 11.52
N ASN A 132 -1.80 -17.05 11.93
CA ASN A 132 -2.87 -16.27 12.56
C ASN A 132 -2.99 -14.87 11.91
N GLU A 133 -2.71 -14.80 10.61
CA GLU A 133 -2.61 -13.56 9.85
C GLU A 133 -3.96 -12.85 9.77
N THR A 134 -5.04 -13.62 9.61
CA THR A 134 -6.38 -13.05 9.53
C THR A 134 -6.78 -12.38 10.85
N GLU A 135 -6.46 -13.00 11.98
CA GLU A 135 -6.76 -12.45 13.31
C GLU A 135 -5.99 -11.17 13.57
N ILE A 136 -4.68 -11.15 13.27
CA ILE A 136 -3.87 -9.95 13.53
C ILE A 136 -4.26 -8.77 12.63
N LEU A 137 -4.61 -9.04 11.36
CA LEU A 137 -5.08 -8.00 10.44
C LEU A 137 -6.46 -7.45 10.86
N LYS A 138 -7.35 -8.29 11.39
CA LYS A 138 -8.62 -7.84 11.98
C LYS A 138 -8.38 -6.93 13.18
N SER A 139 -7.52 -7.33 14.11
CA SER A 139 -7.14 -6.47 15.25
C SER A 139 -6.57 -5.14 14.79
N TYR A 140 -5.76 -5.13 13.74
CA TYR A 140 -5.24 -3.88 13.18
C TYR A 140 -6.35 -2.98 12.64
N ILE A 141 -7.28 -3.54 11.84
CA ILE A 141 -8.40 -2.77 11.26
C ILE A 141 -9.33 -2.21 12.33
N GLU A 142 -9.57 -2.97 13.40
CA GLU A 142 -10.40 -2.55 14.54
C GLU A 142 -9.76 -1.38 15.32
N GLU A 143 -8.43 -1.36 15.41
CA GLU A 143 -7.68 -0.34 16.13
C GLU A 143 -7.31 0.88 15.27
N ALA A 144 -7.26 0.72 13.95
CA ALA A 144 -6.87 1.78 13.04
C ALA A 144 -7.95 2.87 12.93
N PRO A 145 -7.56 4.16 12.91
CA PRO A 145 -8.48 5.23 12.51
C PRO A 145 -9.05 4.96 11.11
N ARG A 146 -10.31 5.33 10.89
CA ARG A 146 -10.96 5.22 9.58
C ARG A 146 -10.12 5.89 8.47
N ASP A 147 -9.46 7.00 8.80
CA ASP A 147 -8.62 7.76 7.89
C ASP A 147 -7.43 6.96 7.33
N THR A 148 -6.96 5.92 8.03
CA THR A 148 -5.90 5.04 7.54
C THR A 148 -6.28 4.39 6.21
N PHE A 149 -7.55 4.02 6.03
CA PHE A 149 -8.06 3.37 4.82
C PHE A 149 -8.93 4.30 3.99
N LYS A 150 -8.80 5.62 4.16
CA LYS A 150 -9.73 6.62 3.60
C LYS A 150 -9.92 6.48 2.09
N ASP A 151 -8.85 6.35 1.32
CA ASP A 151 -8.92 6.24 -0.14
C ASP A 151 -9.68 4.98 -0.60
N ILE A 152 -9.52 3.87 0.14
CA ILE A 152 -10.24 2.62 -0.09
C ILE A 152 -11.71 2.77 0.28
N LEU A 153 -12.01 3.30 1.47
CA LEU A 153 -13.37 3.46 1.97
C LEU A 153 -14.16 4.48 1.13
N ASP A 154 -13.56 5.62 0.80
CA ASP A 154 -14.15 6.64 -0.08
C ASP A 154 -14.43 6.06 -1.49
N ALA A 155 -13.62 5.13 -1.97
CA ALA A 155 -13.87 4.44 -3.22
C ALA A 155 -15.03 3.46 -3.10
N ILE A 156 -15.08 2.64 -2.04
CA ILE A 156 -16.20 1.72 -1.78
C ILE A 156 -17.53 2.49 -1.71
N ASP A 157 -17.56 3.60 -0.96
CA ASP A 157 -18.76 4.44 -0.83
C ASP A 157 -19.23 4.98 -2.19
N ARG A 158 -18.28 5.41 -3.05
CA ARG A 158 -18.57 5.80 -4.43
C ARG A 158 -19.10 4.63 -5.27
N PHE A 159 -18.52 3.45 -5.17
CA PHE A 159 -18.97 2.27 -5.93
C PHE A 159 -20.40 1.87 -5.57
N VAL A 160 -20.71 1.79 -4.27
CA VAL A 160 -22.07 1.48 -3.77
C VAL A 160 -23.08 2.52 -4.26
N TYR A 161 -22.69 3.79 -4.30
CA TYR A 161 -23.52 4.85 -4.85
C TYR A 161 -23.84 4.66 -6.35
N PHE A 162 -22.87 4.23 -7.15
CA PHE A 162 -23.09 3.94 -8.58
C PHE A 162 -23.94 2.69 -8.82
N GLU A 163 -23.83 1.66 -7.99
CA GLU A 163 -24.69 0.47 -8.11
C GLU A 163 -26.15 0.78 -7.76
N ASN A 164 -26.40 1.62 -6.74
CA ASN A 164 -27.75 1.99 -6.34
C ASN A 164 -28.47 2.88 -7.37
N ARG A 165 -27.75 3.62 -8.22
CA ARG A 165 -28.31 4.43 -9.32
C ARG A 165 -28.60 3.66 -10.61
N LYS A 166 -28.20 2.40 -10.70
CA LYS A 166 -28.54 1.51 -11.82
C LYS A 166 -29.88 0.79 -11.66
N LYS A 167 -30.61 1.06 -10.57
CA LYS A 167 -31.98 0.58 -10.35
C LYS A 167 -33.02 1.51 -10.98
#